data_AF-A0A955Y043-F1
#
_entry.id   AF-A0A955Y043-F1
#
_cell.length_a   1.000
_cell.length_b   1.000
_cell.length_c   1.000
_cell.angle_alpha   90.00
_cell.angle_beta   90.00
_cell.angle_gamma   90.00
#
_symmetry.space_group_name_H-M   'P 1'
#
loop_
_entity.id
_entity.type
_entity.pdbx_description
1 polymer ?
#
loop_
_entity_poly.entity_id
_entity_poly.type
_entity_poly.pdbx_seq_one_letter_code
_entity_poly.pdbx_strand_id
1 'polypeptide(L)'
;MELAEDLLMAQDIPGMLASFNPVYQGSYDVAGFELGSISASIGSVDFFRPIIIADPKPGVLEVTASIPYFEVQVDASGSAVGLDFDEDVWAGADLVDVSIAVQLDVDGNGDLQVTAYNPQIHLVGFWFDVSLVPDAIEGFLQQKVREVIETKVVEVLDDVLPDLLADRFAGLDIAFSTEVLGKGLTLEGYLADVQIDEVGIELHTDIRIDVERSIDTGNAGYLSVPSVVADPSMLDDLALTVSDNLLNNILFQTWRAGLLQLDLDSARGDIDATLLTPLGARGAARVQVNAAVPPVMIERNNSAMVQVTELLVHIETPGGEKGEFLDLAVTAYVDLDLVVENGVLKLSLNQPEVLVDVRDSDWGLADNTLTNLLAEQLPIDTLLLLLGQIELPLPSVAGISITDAVAFRDASGVHTSIGANL
;
A
#
# COMPACT_ATOMS: atom_id res chain seq x y z
N MET A 1 6.96 -0.91 -16.83
CA MET A 1 6.60 -1.32 -18.20
C MET A 1 6.32 -2.83 -18.29
N GLU A 2 7.08 -3.72 -17.63
CA GLU A 2 6.80 -5.17 -17.59
C GLU A 2 5.46 -5.55 -16.92
N LEU A 3 4.97 -4.75 -15.97
CA LEU A 3 3.76 -5.08 -15.17
C LEU A 3 2.45 -5.06 -15.99
N ALA A 4 2.35 -4.12 -16.95
CA ALA A 4 1.21 -4.07 -17.88
C ALA A 4 1.19 -5.29 -18.82
N GLU A 5 2.37 -5.85 -19.11
CA GLU A 5 2.53 -7.01 -19.97
C GLU A 5 2.07 -8.29 -19.26
N ASP A 6 2.41 -8.46 -17.97
CA ASP A 6 1.90 -9.56 -17.15
C ASP A 6 0.39 -9.45 -16.91
N LEU A 7 -0.16 -8.24 -16.84
CA LEU A 7 -1.59 -7.99 -16.65
C LEU A 7 -2.45 -8.53 -17.81
N LEU A 8 -2.05 -8.27 -19.06
CA LEU A 8 -2.76 -8.78 -20.23
C LEU A 8 -2.46 -10.26 -20.52
N MET A 9 -1.26 -10.75 -20.20
CA MET A 9 -0.92 -12.16 -20.41
C MET A 9 -1.46 -13.09 -19.33
N ALA A 10 -1.68 -12.59 -18.10
CA ALA A 10 -2.29 -13.38 -17.03
C ALA A 10 -3.79 -13.57 -17.21
N GLN A 11 -4.45 -12.74 -18.04
CA GLN A 11 -5.84 -12.93 -18.40
C GLN A 11 -5.95 -13.84 -19.62
N ASP A 12 -6.76 -14.90 -19.49
CA ASP A 12 -7.16 -15.76 -20.60
C ASP A 12 -8.11 -14.98 -21.52
N ILE A 13 -7.57 -14.04 -22.31
CA ILE A 13 -8.32 -13.25 -23.29
C ILE A 13 -9.17 -14.17 -24.19
N PRO A 14 -8.65 -15.30 -24.72
CA PRO A 14 -9.47 -16.28 -25.44
C PRO A 14 -10.63 -16.81 -24.60
N GLY A 15 -10.40 -17.20 -23.34
CA GLY A 15 -11.45 -17.66 -22.42
C GLY A 15 -12.51 -16.60 -22.11
N MET A 16 -12.09 -15.35 -21.91
CA MET A 16 -12.99 -14.21 -21.72
C MET A 16 -13.84 -13.97 -22.96
N LEU A 17 -13.24 -13.95 -24.15
CA LEU A 17 -13.96 -13.77 -25.41
C LEU A 17 -14.91 -14.94 -25.70
N ALA A 18 -14.50 -16.18 -25.41
CA ALA A 18 -15.34 -17.37 -25.56
C ALA A 18 -16.55 -17.37 -24.61
N SER A 19 -16.50 -16.65 -23.48
CA SER A 19 -17.65 -16.51 -22.56
C SER A 19 -18.83 -15.76 -23.20
N PHE A 20 -18.57 -15.00 -24.26
CA PHE A 20 -19.60 -14.31 -25.04
C PHE A 20 -20.21 -15.17 -26.14
N ASN A 21 -19.80 -16.44 -26.29
CA ASN A 21 -20.36 -17.30 -27.32
C ASN A 21 -21.84 -17.67 -27.05
N PRO A 22 -22.73 -17.59 -28.05
CA PRO A 22 -22.47 -17.10 -29.41
C PRO A 22 -22.36 -15.56 -29.44
N VAL A 23 -21.30 -15.05 -30.09
CA VAL A 23 -21.06 -13.60 -30.22
C VAL A 23 -22.08 -12.89 -31.12
N TYR A 24 -22.75 -13.66 -31.98
CA TYR A 24 -23.87 -13.18 -32.76
C TYR A 24 -24.90 -14.29 -32.94
N GLN A 25 -26.18 -13.95 -32.77
CA GLN A 25 -27.29 -14.82 -33.12
C GLN A 25 -28.43 -13.97 -33.70
N GLY A 26 -28.93 -14.34 -34.88
CA GLY A 26 -29.99 -13.59 -35.55
C GLY A 26 -30.76 -14.41 -36.57
N SER A 27 -31.92 -13.88 -36.97
CA SER A 27 -32.71 -14.38 -38.10
C SER A 27 -33.03 -13.25 -39.07
N TYR A 28 -33.19 -13.60 -40.35
CA TYR A 28 -33.59 -12.67 -41.40
C TYR A 28 -34.97 -13.06 -41.93
N ASP A 29 -35.95 -12.17 -41.71
CA ASP A 29 -37.32 -12.36 -42.17
C ASP A 29 -37.64 -11.44 -43.34
N VAL A 30 -38.33 -11.97 -44.37
CA VAL A 30 -38.93 -11.14 -45.43
C VAL A 30 -40.41 -11.48 -45.52
N ALA A 31 -41.25 -10.47 -45.26
CA ALA A 31 -42.71 -10.59 -45.27
C ALA A 31 -43.26 -11.68 -44.32
N GLY A 32 -42.59 -11.89 -43.19
CA GLY A 32 -42.99 -12.88 -42.17
C GLY A 32 -42.56 -14.32 -42.49
N PHE A 33 -41.74 -14.51 -43.51
CA PHE A 33 -41.04 -15.78 -43.76
C PHE A 33 -39.59 -15.66 -43.31
N GLU A 34 -39.18 -16.53 -42.41
CA GLU A 34 -37.78 -16.71 -42.04
C GLU A 34 -37.01 -17.22 -43.25
N LEU A 35 -36.21 -16.34 -43.81
CA LEU A 35 -35.31 -16.66 -44.91
C LEU A 35 -34.02 -17.30 -44.40
N GLY A 36 -33.72 -17.18 -43.11
CA GLY A 36 -32.53 -17.79 -42.56
C GLY A 36 -32.25 -17.40 -41.12
N SER A 37 -31.36 -18.16 -40.50
CA SER A 37 -30.79 -17.90 -39.19
C SER A 37 -29.28 -18.03 -39.26
N ILE A 38 -28.58 -17.32 -38.38
CA ILE A 38 -27.12 -17.37 -38.27
C ILE A 38 -26.74 -17.28 -36.80
N SER A 39 -25.76 -18.10 -36.42
CA SER A 39 -25.11 -18.12 -35.12
C SER A 39 -23.61 -18.12 -35.37
N ALA A 40 -22.89 -17.22 -34.71
CA ALA A 40 -21.45 -17.13 -34.81
C ALA A 40 -20.83 -17.25 -33.42
N SER A 41 -19.82 -18.08 -33.28
CA SER A 41 -19.07 -18.28 -32.05
C SER A 41 -17.58 -18.09 -32.31
N ILE A 42 -16.86 -17.46 -31.38
CA ILE A 42 -15.41 -17.39 -31.42
C ILE A 42 -14.84 -18.79 -31.17
N GLY A 43 -14.06 -19.30 -32.13
CA GLY A 43 -13.33 -20.56 -32.04
C GLY A 43 -11.95 -20.36 -31.43
N SER A 44 -11.14 -19.48 -32.04
CA SER A 44 -9.80 -19.12 -31.55
C SER A 44 -9.52 -17.63 -31.72
N VAL A 45 -8.59 -17.12 -30.91
CA VAL A 45 -8.13 -15.74 -30.95
C VAL A 45 -6.61 -15.75 -30.84
N ASP A 46 -5.94 -15.19 -31.83
CA ASP A 46 -4.49 -15.10 -31.93
C ASP A 46 -4.07 -13.64 -32.07
N PHE A 47 -3.03 -13.23 -31.34
CA PHE A 47 -2.46 -11.88 -31.45
C PHE A 47 -1.01 -11.84 -30.99
N PHE A 48 -0.28 -10.82 -31.41
CA PHE A 48 1.05 -10.55 -30.88
C PHE A 48 0.98 -9.77 -29.58
N ARG A 49 2.12 -9.73 -28.88
CA ARG A 49 2.23 -9.04 -27.59
C ARG A 49 1.64 -7.62 -27.66
N PRO A 50 0.60 -7.33 -26.86
CA PRO A 50 0.02 -6.01 -26.79
C PRO A 50 0.99 -5.01 -26.12
N ILE A 51 0.94 -3.76 -26.56
CA ILE A 51 1.69 -2.64 -25.97
C ILE A 51 0.67 -1.75 -25.26
N ILE A 52 0.82 -1.55 -23.96
CA ILE A 52 -0.03 -0.65 -23.18
C ILE A 52 0.78 0.58 -22.77
N ILE A 53 0.20 1.75 -23.00
CA ILE A 53 0.73 3.03 -22.54
C ILE A 53 -0.35 3.70 -21.72
N ALA A 54 -0.01 4.11 -20.49
CA ALA A 54 -0.86 4.92 -19.64
C ALA A 54 -0.24 6.31 -19.54
N ASP A 55 -1.01 7.33 -19.89
CA ASP A 55 -0.60 8.73 -19.92
C ASP A 55 -1.48 9.51 -18.92
N PRO A 56 -0.93 9.92 -17.76
CA PRO A 56 -1.70 10.60 -16.74
C PRO A 56 -2.01 12.05 -17.19
N LYS A 57 -3.26 12.45 -17.00
CA LYS A 57 -3.79 13.79 -17.28
C LYS A 57 -4.53 14.29 -16.04
N PRO A 58 -4.70 15.61 -15.87
CA PRO A 58 -5.49 16.16 -14.78
C PRO A 58 -6.89 15.52 -14.69
N GLY A 59 -7.09 14.71 -13.64
CA GLY A 59 -8.34 14.01 -13.31
C GLY A 59 -8.59 12.69 -14.06
N VAL A 60 -7.71 12.24 -14.97
CA VAL A 60 -7.95 11.03 -15.76
C VAL A 60 -6.65 10.37 -16.22
N LEU A 61 -6.62 9.04 -16.28
CA LEU A 61 -5.55 8.26 -16.87
C LEU A 61 -5.96 7.83 -18.28
N GLU A 62 -5.30 8.39 -19.30
CA GLU A 62 -5.53 7.96 -20.68
C GLU A 62 -4.74 6.68 -20.94
N VAL A 63 -5.44 5.56 -21.13
CA VAL A 63 -4.84 4.26 -21.41
C VAL A 63 -5.04 3.93 -22.89
N THR A 64 -3.93 3.68 -23.57
CA THR A 64 -3.92 3.18 -24.94
C THR A 64 -3.31 1.80 -24.98
N ALA A 65 -3.97 0.88 -25.68
CA ALA A 65 -3.48 -0.48 -25.88
C ALA A 65 -3.44 -0.77 -27.39
N SER A 66 -2.26 -1.13 -27.89
CA SER A 66 -2.02 -1.49 -29.29
C SER A 66 -1.77 -3.00 -29.38
N ILE A 67 -2.62 -3.73 -30.08
CA ILE A 67 -2.56 -5.18 -30.25
C ILE A 67 -2.22 -5.51 -31.71
N PRO A 68 -0.96 -5.85 -32.03
CA PRO A 68 -0.57 -6.17 -33.39
C PRO A 68 -1.04 -7.57 -33.83
N TYR A 69 -1.30 -7.73 -35.13
CA TYR A 69 -1.64 -9.02 -35.76
C TYR A 69 -2.78 -9.75 -35.07
N PHE A 70 -3.91 -9.08 -34.87
CA PHE A 70 -5.08 -9.67 -34.24
C PHE A 70 -5.88 -10.50 -35.26
N GLU A 71 -6.13 -11.76 -34.95
CA GLU A 71 -6.85 -12.70 -35.78
C GLU A 71 -7.83 -13.51 -34.93
N VAL A 72 -9.04 -13.71 -35.43
CA VAL A 72 -10.12 -14.44 -34.78
C VAL A 72 -10.69 -15.42 -35.77
N GLN A 73 -10.69 -16.69 -35.39
CA GLN A 73 -11.49 -17.71 -36.04
C GLN A 73 -12.90 -17.66 -35.45
N VAL A 74 -13.90 -17.57 -36.31
CA VAL A 74 -15.32 -17.56 -35.96
C VAL A 74 -16.00 -18.74 -36.62
N ASP A 75 -16.55 -19.63 -35.81
CA ASP A 75 -17.36 -20.76 -36.26
C ASP A 75 -18.79 -20.24 -36.51
N ALA A 76 -19.19 -20.14 -37.78
CA ALA A 76 -20.47 -19.61 -38.20
C ALA A 76 -21.37 -20.71 -38.74
N SER A 77 -22.51 -20.94 -38.08
CA SER A 77 -23.51 -21.91 -38.52
C SER A 77 -24.87 -21.26 -38.68
N GLY A 78 -25.69 -21.80 -39.60
CA GLY A 78 -26.99 -21.20 -39.87
C GLY A 78 -27.74 -21.87 -41.00
N SER A 79 -28.77 -21.17 -41.48
CA SER A 79 -29.54 -21.55 -42.65
C SER A 79 -29.85 -20.32 -43.51
N ALA A 80 -29.85 -20.46 -44.83
CA ALA A 80 -30.26 -19.42 -45.76
C ALA A 80 -31.07 -20.04 -46.91
N VAL A 81 -32.30 -19.58 -47.10
CA VAL A 81 -33.24 -20.05 -48.13
C VAL A 81 -33.42 -21.58 -48.10
N GLY A 82 -33.46 -22.15 -46.89
CA GLY A 82 -33.63 -23.60 -46.68
C GLY A 82 -32.38 -24.45 -46.92
N LEU A 83 -31.21 -23.83 -47.00
CA LEU A 83 -29.91 -24.50 -47.03
C LEU A 83 -29.16 -24.21 -45.74
N ASP A 84 -28.75 -25.27 -45.04
CA ASP A 84 -27.92 -25.14 -43.84
C ASP A 84 -26.45 -24.91 -44.24
N PHE A 85 -25.72 -24.13 -43.44
CA PHE A 85 -24.28 -23.92 -43.58
C PHE A 85 -23.59 -24.00 -42.21
N ASP A 86 -22.32 -24.40 -42.24
CA ASP A 86 -21.44 -24.51 -41.09
C ASP A 86 -20.02 -24.25 -41.61
N GLU A 87 -19.52 -23.05 -41.38
CA GLU A 87 -18.33 -22.51 -42.03
C GLU A 87 -17.42 -21.85 -40.99
N ASP A 88 -16.11 -22.08 -41.14
CA ASP A 88 -15.08 -21.38 -40.38
C ASP A 88 -14.76 -20.07 -41.11
N VAL A 89 -14.99 -18.95 -40.43
CA VAL A 89 -14.76 -17.61 -40.96
C VAL A 89 -13.60 -16.97 -40.22
N TRP A 90 -12.70 -16.33 -40.94
CA TRP A 90 -11.55 -15.65 -40.33
C TRP A 90 -11.73 -14.14 -40.43
N ALA A 91 -11.56 -13.45 -39.30
CA ALA A 91 -11.58 -12.00 -39.23
C ALA A 91 -10.31 -11.54 -38.52
N GLY A 92 -9.72 -10.44 -38.98
CA GLY A 92 -8.51 -9.93 -38.34
C GLY A 92 -8.22 -8.48 -38.65
N ALA A 93 -7.19 -7.96 -38.00
CA ALA A 93 -6.66 -6.63 -38.20
C ALA A 93 -5.13 -6.65 -38.05
N ASP A 94 -4.44 -5.85 -38.86
CA ASP A 94 -2.99 -5.66 -38.72
C ASP A 94 -2.65 -5.07 -37.34
N LEU A 95 -3.52 -4.20 -36.84
CA LEU A 95 -3.40 -3.54 -35.53
C LEU A 95 -4.80 -3.23 -34.98
N VAL A 96 -5.01 -3.56 -33.71
CA VAL A 96 -6.15 -3.09 -32.91
C VAL A 96 -5.64 -2.03 -31.94
N ASP A 97 -6.06 -0.79 -32.13
CA ASP A 97 -5.80 0.28 -31.18
C ASP A 97 -7.03 0.50 -30.32
N VAL A 98 -6.87 0.36 -29.01
CA VAL A 98 -7.88 0.65 -28.00
C VAL A 98 -7.43 1.89 -27.25
N SER A 99 -8.33 2.86 -27.07
CA SER A 99 -8.11 4.04 -26.24
C SER A 99 -9.24 4.14 -25.23
N ILE A 100 -8.90 4.37 -23.97
CA ILE A 100 -9.88 4.52 -22.91
C ILE A 100 -9.39 5.53 -21.87
N ALA A 101 -10.32 6.29 -21.30
CA ALA A 101 -10.02 7.25 -20.26
C ALA A 101 -10.49 6.68 -18.91
N VAL A 102 -9.58 6.47 -17.96
CA VAL A 102 -9.88 5.87 -16.65
C VAL A 102 -9.86 6.96 -15.59
N GLN A 103 -10.97 7.16 -14.89
CA GLN A 103 -11.02 8.01 -13.70
C GLN A 103 -10.96 7.15 -12.45
N LEU A 104 -10.25 7.64 -11.45
CA LEU A 104 -10.17 7.08 -10.12
C LEU A 104 -10.86 8.04 -9.15
N ASP A 105 -11.67 7.51 -8.25
CA ASP A 105 -12.37 8.24 -7.20
C ASP A 105 -12.40 7.39 -5.92
N VAL A 106 -12.85 7.98 -4.80
CA VAL A 106 -13.02 7.28 -3.53
C VAL A 106 -14.51 7.28 -3.17
N ASP A 107 -15.03 6.10 -2.84
CA ASP A 107 -16.42 5.96 -2.44
C ASP A 107 -16.67 6.48 -0.99
N GLY A 108 -17.92 6.48 -0.55
CA GLY A 108 -18.27 6.94 0.81
C GLY A 108 -17.75 6.04 1.95
N ASN A 109 -17.16 4.88 1.65
CA ASN A 109 -16.59 3.94 2.61
C ASN A 109 -15.05 4.00 2.66
N GLY A 110 -14.42 4.73 1.73
CA GLY A 110 -12.96 4.79 1.61
C GLY A 110 -12.38 3.73 0.68
N ASP A 111 -13.20 3.12 -0.18
CA ASP A 111 -12.79 2.17 -1.21
C ASP A 111 -12.51 2.90 -2.54
N LEU A 112 -11.55 2.39 -3.32
CA LEU A 112 -11.27 2.95 -4.64
C LEU A 112 -12.38 2.61 -5.63
N GLN A 113 -12.98 3.63 -6.24
CA GLN A 113 -13.90 3.48 -7.36
C GLN A 113 -13.17 3.79 -8.67
N VAL A 114 -13.27 2.87 -9.63
CA VAL A 114 -12.68 3.03 -10.97
C VAL A 114 -13.79 3.15 -11.99
N THR A 115 -13.75 4.21 -12.81
CA THR A 115 -14.70 4.39 -13.91
C THR A 115 -13.97 4.53 -15.23
N ALA A 116 -14.40 3.75 -16.21
CA ALA A 116 -13.92 3.83 -17.57
C ALA A 116 -14.84 4.74 -18.40
N TYR A 117 -14.27 5.59 -19.24
CA TYR A 117 -15.01 6.50 -20.12
C TYR A 117 -14.51 6.42 -21.56
N ASN A 118 -15.48 6.59 -22.47
CA ASN A 118 -15.26 6.71 -23.91
C ASN A 118 -14.32 5.64 -24.47
N PRO A 119 -14.53 4.33 -24.21
CA PRO A 119 -13.73 3.31 -24.88
C PRO A 119 -13.88 3.47 -26.39
N GLN A 120 -12.75 3.57 -27.07
CA GLN A 120 -12.64 3.64 -28.52
C GLN A 120 -11.79 2.48 -28.99
N ILE A 121 -12.20 1.89 -30.11
CA ILE A 121 -11.45 0.82 -30.78
C ILE A 121 -11.33 1.15 -32.25
N HIS A 122 -10.14 0.94 -32.79
CA HIS A 122 -9.81 1.15 -34.18
C HIS A 122 -9.13 -0.10 -34.74
N LEU A 123 -9.83 -0.77 -35.66
CA LEU A 123 -9.30 -1.91 -36.40
C LEU A 123 -8.58 -1.41 -37.66
N VAL A 124 -7.25 -1.34 -37.61
CA VAL A 124 -6.39 -0.91 -38.73
C VAL A 124 -6.04 -2.12 -39.59
N GLY A 125 -6.23 -2.01 -40.90
CA GLY A 125 -6.02 -3.14 -41.81
C GLY A 125 -7.04 -4.26 -41.64
N PHE A 126 -8.25 -3.96 -41.17
CA PHE A 126 -9.30 -4.96 -40.95
C PHE A 126 -9.60 -5.77 -42.22
N TRP A 127 -9.56 -7.09 -42.11
CA TRP A 127 -9.88 -8.03 -43.17
C TRP A 127 -10.86 -9.09 -42.65
N PHE A 128 -11.61 -9.68 -43.59
CA PHE A 128 -12.64 -10.66 -43.30
C PHE A 128 -12.67 -11.66 -44.45
N ASP A 129 -12.21 -12.88 -44.21
CA ASP A 129 -12.16 -13.92 -45.23
C ASP A 129 -13.47 -14.69 -45.27
N VAL A 130 -14.24 -14.44 -46.32
CA VAL A 130 -15.41 -15.24 -46.70
C VAL A 130 -15.18 -15.84 -48.08
N SER A 131 -14.19 -16.72 -48.18
CA SER A 131 -13.75 -17.46 -49.38
C SER A 131 -14.85 -18.08 -50.26
N LEU A 132 -16.12 -18.12 -49.82
CA LEU A 132 -17.27 -18.69 -50.53
C LEU A 132 -18.35 -17.67 -50.90
N VAL A 133 -18.18 -16.39 -50.56
CA VAL A 133 -19.16 -15.33 -50.78
C VAL A 133 -18.73 -14.44 -51.95
N PRO A 134 -19.62 -14.06 -52.88
CA PRO A 134 -19.29 -13.12 -53.95
C PRO A 134 -18.77 -11.77 -53.43
N ASP A 135 -17.77 -11.18 -54.09
CA ASP A 135 -17.06 -9.94 -53.70
C ASP A 135 -18.00 -8.78 -53.30
N ALA A 136 -19.14 -8.65 -53.99
CA ALA A 136 -20.11 -7.57 -53.74
C ALA A 136 -20.81 -7.71 -52.37
N ILE A 137 -20.96 -8.93 -51.87
CA ILE A 137 -21.54 -9.23 -50.56
C ILE A 137 -20.44 -9.17 -49.50
N GLU A 138 -19.23 -9.65 -49.83
CA GLU A 138 -18.05 -9.59 -48.96
C GLU A 138 -17.78 -8.18 -48.43
N GLY A 139 -17.67 -7.17 -49.30
CA GLY A 139 -17.37 -5.80 -48.84
C GLY A 139 -18.43 -5.19 -47.92
N PHE A 140 -19.71 -5.53 -48.14
CA PHE A 140 -20.80 -5.12 -47.25
C PHE A 140 -20.73 -5.84 -45.90
N LEU A 141 -20.47 -7.15 -45.90
CA LEU A 141 -20.34 -7.94 -44.69
C LEU A 141 -19.11 -7.52 -43.88
N GLN A 142 -17.97 -7.29 -44.52
CA GLN A 142 -16.74 -6.82 -43.88
C GLN A 142 -16.99 -5.53 -43.09
N GLN A 143 -17.64 -4.53 -43.69
CA GLN A 143 -17.97 -3.29 -42.99
C GLN A 143 -18.92 -3.55 -41.80
N LYS A 144 -19.94 -4.39 -41.98
CA LYS A 144 -20.91 -4.70 -40.92
C LYS A 144 -20.29 -5.47 -39.76
N VAL A 145 -19.48 -6.48 -40.05
CA VAL A 145 -18.76 -7.27 -39.05
C VAL A 145 -17.80 -6.38 -38.30
N ARG A 146 -17.04 -5.51 -38.99
CA ARG A 146 -16.20 -4.50 -38.35
C ARG A 146 -16.98 -3.63 -37.37
N GLU A 147 -18.08 -3.01 -37.81
CA GLU A 147 -18.93 -2.15 -36.98
C GLU A 147 -19.47 -2.90 -35.75
N VAL A 148 -19.86 -4.17 -35.91
CA VAL A 148 -20.33 -5.02 -34.82
C VAL A 148 -19.21 -5.35 -33.83
N ILE A 149 -18.02 -5.73 -34.31
CA ILE A 149 -16.86 -6.01 -33.45
C ILE A 149 -16.48 -4.76 -32.67
N GLU A 150 -16.34 -3.62 -33.35
CA GLU A 150 -15.99 -2.35 -32.70
C GLU A 150 -17.02 -1.98 -31.63
N THR A 151 -18.32 -2.12 -31.91
CA THR A 151 -19.40 -1.86 -30.93
C THR A 151 -19.35 -2.84 -29.75
N LYS A 152 -19.22 -4.14 -30.02
CA LYS A 152 -19.26 -5.18 -28.99
C LYS A 152 -18.05 -5.13 -28.08
N VAL A 153 -16.86 -4.86 -28.60
CA VAL A 153 -15.66 -4.71 -27.78
C VAL A 153 -15.80 -3.50 -26.87
N VAL A 154 -16.36 -2.38 -27.37
CA VAL A 154 -16.65 -1.20 -26.54
C VAL A 154 -17.63 -1.52 -25.41
N GLU A 155 -18.72 -2.25 -25.70
CA GLU A 155 -19.67 -2.71 -24.67
C GLU A 155 -18.99 -3.60 -23.63
N VAL A 156 -18.15 -4.54 -24.05
CA VAL A 156 -17.41 -5.43 -23.14
C VAL A 156 -16.41 -4.67 -22.28
N LEU A 157 -15.69 -3.70 -22.86
CA LEU A 157 -14.77 -2.86 -22.10
C LEU A 157 -15.52 -2.02 -21.06
N ASP A 158 -16.71 -1.50 -21.40
CA ASP A 158 -17.54 -0.74 -20.47
C ASP A 158 -18.06 -1.62 -19.31
N ASP A 159 -18.46 -2.86 -19.61
CA ASP A 159 -19.03 -3.78 -18.62
C ASP A 159 -17.98 -4.46 -17.73
N VAL A 160 -16.83 -4.86 -18.29
CA VAL A 160 -15.87 -5.76 -17.61
C VAL A 160 -14.68 -5.01 -17.03
N LEU A 161 -14.22 -3.94 -17.67
CA LEU A 161 -13.00 -3.25 -17.25
C LEU A 161 -13.12 -2.62 -15.86
N PRO A 162 -14.25 -1.99 -15.46
CA PRO A 162 -14.38 -1.42 -14.12
C PRO A 162 -14.16 -2.46 -13.02
N ASP A 163 -14.78 -3.63 -13.14
CA ASP A 163 -14.63 -4.73 -12.16
C ASP A 163 -13.20 -5.28 -12.16
N LEU A 164 -12.59 -5.46 -13.34
CA LEU A 164 -11.20 -5.91 -13.42
C LEU A 164 -10.21 -4.92 -12.79
N LEU A 165 -10.41 -3.62 -13.01
CA LEU A 165 -9.57 -2.59 -12.39
C LEU A 165 -9.84 -2.54 -10.89
N ALA A 166 -11.10 -2.57 -10.46
CA ALA A 166 -11.48 -2.60 -9.05
C ALA A 166 -10.85 -3.79 -8.33
N ASP A 167 -10.89 -4.99 -8.89
CA ASP A 167 -10.25 -6.19 -8.31
C ASP A 167 -8.74 -6.03 -8.14
N ARG A 168 -8.06 -5.32 -9.06
CA ARG A 168 -6.62 -5.07 -8.95
C ARG A 168 -6.29 -4.04 -7.87
N PHE A 169 -7.14 -3.04 -7.73
CA PHE A 169 -6.99 -2.03 -6.69
C PHE A 169 -7.57 -2.46 -5.34
N ALA A 170 -8.41 -3.50 -5.27
CA ALA A 170 -8.84 -4.12 -4.03
C ALA A 170 -7.65 -4.72 -3.24
N GLY A 171 -6.53 -4.99 -3.93
CA GLY A 171 -5.26 -5.32 -3.29
C GLY A 171 -4.59 -4.16 -2.55
N LEU A 172 -5.09 -2.93 -2.69
CA LEU A 172 -4.66 -1.75 -1.93
C LEU A 172 -5.26 -1.72 -0.51
N ASP A 173 -5.63 -2.87 0.05
CA ASP A 173 -6.09 -2.92 1.43
C ASP A 173 -4.92 -2.54 2.36
N ILE A 174 -5.01 -1.36 2.97
CA ILE A 174 -4.04 -0.83 3.93
C ILE A 174 -4.43 -1.32 5.33
N ALA A 175 -4.90 -2.56 5.44
CA ALA A 175 -5.17 -3.20 6.71
C ALA A 175 -4.10 -4.24 7.02
N PHE A 176 -3.44 -4.09 8.16
CA PHE A 176 -2.59 -5.14 8.69
C PHE A 176 -2.63 -5.19 10.21
N SER A 177 -2.41 -6.39 10.74
CA SER A 177 -2.19 -6.61 12.16
C SER A 177 -0.77 -7.09 12.38
N THR A 178 -0.09 -6.47 13.32
CA THR A 178 1.24 -6.88 13.79
C THR A 178 1.25 -6.99 15.31
N GLU A 179 2.30 -7.59 15.86
CA GLU A 179 2.52 -7.67 17.30
C GLU A 179 3.71 -6.80 17.66
N VAL A 180 3.48 -5.80 18.51
CA VAL A 180 4.54 -4.97 19.07
C VAL A 180 4.69 -5.35 20.54
N LEU A 181 5.79 -6.02 20.88
CA LEU A 181 6.14 -6.40 22.25
C LEU A 181 5.02 -7.19 22.98
N GLY A 182 4.42 -8.18 22.32
CA GLY A 182 3.33 -8.97 22.94
C GLY A 182 1.95 -8.34 22.86
N LYS A 183 1.80 -7.18 22.21
CA LYS A 183 0.51 -6.48 22.05
C LYS A 183 0.12 -6.43 20.58
N GLY A 184 -1.12 -6.84 20.31
CA GLY A 184 -1.71 -6.69 18.98
C GLY A 184 -1.88 -5.21 18.64
N LEU A 185 -1.32 -4.82 17.51
CA LEU A 185 -1.49 -3.52 16.88
C LEU A 185 -2.13 -3.75 15.50
N THR A 186 -3.29 -3.15 15.30
CA THR A 186 -4.02 -3.18 14.03
C THR A 186 -3.99 -1.78 13.43
N LEU A 187 -3.56 -1.72 12.18
CA LEU A 187 -3.59 -0.53 11.34
C LEU A 187 -4.62 -0.78 10.26
N GLU A 188 -5.58 0.13 10.13
CA GLU A 188 -6.62 0.12 9.11
C GLU A 188 -6.53 1.45 8.36
N GLY A 189 -6.02 1.41 7.14
CA GLY A 189 -6.03 2.56 6.25
C GLY A 189 -7.26 2.54 5.35
N TYR A 190 -7.80 3.71 5.08
CA TYR A 190 -8.86 3.95 4.13
C TYR A 190 -8.43 5.07 3.18
N LEU A 191 -8.82 4.96 1.91
CA LEU A 191 -8.58 6.05 0.98
C LEU A 191 -9.45 7.24 1.38
N ALA A 192 -8.86 8.42 1.36
CA ALA A 192 -9.54 9.68 1.63
C ALA A 192 -9.75 10.47 0.34
N ASP A 193 -8.79 10.40 -0.58
CA ASP A 193 -8.81 11.11 -1.86
C ASP A 193 -7.88 10.42 -2.86
N VAL A 194 -8.17 10.61 -4.15
CA VAL A 194 -7.28 10.21 -5.26
C VAL A 194 -7.17 11.36 -6.25
N GLN A 195 -5.95 11.70 -6.60
CA GLN A 195 -5.66 12.75 -7.58
C GLN A 195 -4.84 12.17 -8.71
N ILE A 196 -5.16 12.61 -9.93
CA ILE A 196 -4.38 12.30 -11.13
C ILE A 196 -3.98 13.63 -11.74
N ASP A 197 -2.70 13.80 -12.05
CA ASP A 197 -2.16 14.98 -12.70
C ASP A 197 -1.29 14.61 -13.90
N GLU A 198 -0.45 15.53 -14.39
CA GLU A 198 0.44 15.25 -15.52
C GLU A 198 1.66 14.39 -15.16
N VAL A 199 1.90 14.19 -13.86
CA VAL A 199 3.06 13.47 -13.32
C VAL A 199 2.68 12.04 -12.95
N GLY A 200 1.49 11.83 -12.38
CA GLY A 200 1.05 10.50 -12.00
C GLY A 200 -0.27 10.45 -11.24
N ILE A 201 -0.36 9.46 -10.35
CA ILE A 201 -1.51 9.20 -9.49
C ILE A 201 -1.05 9.35 -8.04
N GLU A 202 -1.71 10.23 -7.29
CA GLU A 202 -1.50 10.41 -5.85
C GLU A 202 -2.70 9.83 -5.09
N LEU A 203 -2.40 8.98 -4.09
CA LEU A 203 -3.40 8.36 -3.23
C LEU A 203 -3.24 8.92 -1.82
N HIS A 204 -4.28 9.56 -1.29
CA HIS A 204 -4.30 10.05 0.07
C HIS A 204 -5.00 9.03 0.96
N THR A 205 -4.32 8.60 2.01
CA THR A 205 -4.80 7.57 2.91
C THR A 205 -4.87 8.11 4.32
N ASP A 206 -6.02 7.93 4.95
CA ASP A 206 -6.14 8.13 6.39
C ASP A 206 -5.93 6.78 7.07
N ILE A 207 -5.21 6.77 8.18
CA ILE A 207 -4.88 5.54 8.90
C ILE A 207 -5.45 5.59 10.30
N ARG A 208 -6.28 4.60 10.61
CA ARG A 208 -6.75 4.30 11.95
C ARG A 208 -5.82 3.30 12.61
N ILE A 209 -5.51 3.57 13.87
CA ILE A 209 -4.67 2.71 14.70
C ILE A 209 -5.50 2.21 15.86
N ASP A 210 -5.56 0.90 16.03
CA ASP A 210 -6.09 0.26 17.22
C ASP A 210 -5.02 -0.62 17.87
N VAL A 211 -4.87 -0.48 19.19
CA VAL A 211 -3.91 -1.24 19.96
C VAL A 211 -4.61 -1.74 21.20
N GLU A 212 -4.39 -3.01 21.54
CA GLU A 212 -4.97 -3.59 22.75
C GLU A 212 -4.57 -2.78 23.99
N ARG A 213 -5.55 -2.09 24.58
CA ARG A 213 -5.32 -1.17 25.68
C ARG A 213 -5.15 -1.93 26.99
N SER A 214 -4.04 -1.69 27.68
CA SER A 214 -3.83 -2.22 29.04
C SER A 214 -4.06 -1.16 30.13
N ILE A 215 -4.03 0.14 29.77
CA ILE A 215 -4.11 1.24 30.73
C ILE A 215 -5.22 2.22 30.32
N ASP A 216 -6.10 2.54 31.26
CA ASP A 216 -7.02 3.68 31.12
C ASP A 216 -6.38 4.93 31.72
N THR A 217 -5.71 5.71 30.87
CA THR A 217 -5.01 6.93 31.29
C THR A 217 -5.92 8.15 31.36
N GLY A 218 -7.19 8.08 30.93
CA GLY A 218 -8.08 9.23 30.78
C GLY A 218 -7.66 10.26 29.73
N ASN A 219 -6.48 10.09 29.10
CA ASN A 219 -5.94 10.96 28.07
C ASN A 219 -6.44 10.52 26.69
N ALA A 220 -6.98 11.47 25.91
CA ALA A 220 -7.70 11.19 24.67
C ALA A 220 -6.97 11.58 23.38
N GLY A 221 -5.73 12.10 23.43
CA GLY A 221 -5.06 12.62 22.24
C GLY A 221 -3.54 12.45 22.25
N TYR A 222 -2.96 12.47 21.05
CA TYR A 222 -1.52 12.47 20.77
C TYR A 222 -1.05 13.88 20.41
N LEU A 223 0.27 14.11 20.39
CA LEU A 223 0.84 15.37 19.91
C LEU A 223 0.65 15.48 18.40
N SER A 224 -0.17 16.43 17.94
CA SER A 224 -0.33 16.70 16.52
C SER A 224 0.55 17.86 16.06
N VAL A 225 1.12 17.70 14.87
CA VAL A 225 1.76 18.76 14.08
C VAL A 225 0.74 19.37 13.11
N PRO A 226 0.92 20.63 12.67
CA PRO A 226 0.05 21.25 11.68
C PRO A 226 -0.11 20.37 10.44
N SER A 227 -1.35 20.25 9.96
CA SER A 227 -1.62 19.59 8.68
C SER A 227 -1.06 20.46 7.56
N VAL A 228 0.04 20.00 6.97
CA VAL A 228 0.63 20.55 5.74
C VAL A 228 0.30 19.54 4.64
N VAL A 229 0.10 20.03 3.42
CA VAL A 229 -0.10 19.14 2.26
C VAL A 229 1.17 18.31 2.06
N ALA A 230 1.03 16.99 1.93
CA ALA A 230 2.15 16.13 1.61
C ALA A 230 2.70 16.47 0.22
N ASP A 231 4.01 16.33 0.03
CA ASP A 231 4.67 16.58 -1.25
C ASP A 231 5.56 15.36 -1.58
N PRO A 232 4.96 14.24 -2.02
CA PRO A 232 5.72 13.04 -2.37
C PRO A 232 6.69 13.30 -3.52
N SER A 233 7.80 12.55 -3.55
CA SER A 233 8.81 12.69 -4.60
C SER A 233 8.21 12.36 -5.96
N MET A 234 8.24 13.33 -6.87
CA MET A 234 7.85 13.17 -8.28
C MET A 234 8.97 12.60 -9.16
N LEU A 235 10.15 12.33 -8.57
CA LEU A 235 11.30 11.79 -9.30
C LEU A 235 11.41 10.27 -9.20
N ASP A 236 10.72 9.67 -8.24
CA ASP A 236 10.72 8.24 -7.99
C ASP A 236 9.48 7.60 -8.66
N ASP A 237 9.60 6.37 -9.14
CA ASP A 237 8.48 5.65 -9.78
C ASP A 237 7.35 5.34 -8.78
N LEU A 238 7.71 5.15 -7.51
CA LEU A 238 6.77 5.04 -6.40
C LEU A 238 7.31 5.81 -5.20
N ALA A 239 6.49 6.72 -4.68
CA ALA A 239 6.80 7.49 -3.49
C ALA A 239 5.70 7.36 -2.44
N LEU A 240 6.11 7.36 -1.17
CA LEU A 240 5.24 7.35 0.00
C LEU A 240 5.67 8.50 0.91
N THR A 241 4.72 9.30 1.36
CA THR A 241 4.96 10.35 2.35
C THR A 241 4.16 10.03 3.62
N VAL A 242 4.87 9.91 4.74
CA VAL A 242 4.30 9.57 6.05
C VAL A 242 4.29 10.81 6.94
N SER A 243 3.11 11.17 7.46
CA SER A 243 2.98 12.27 8.42
C SER A 243 3.52 11.91 9.79
N ASP A 244 4.15 12.87 10.47
CA ASP A 244 4.57 12.72 11.86
C ASP A 244 3.39 12.48 12.80
N ASN A 245 2.19 12.93 12.43
CA ASN A 245 0.96 12.64 13.15
C ASN A 245 0.69 11.14 13.25
N LEU A 246 1.02 10.37 12.19
CA LEU A 246 0.90 8.92 12.21
C LEU A 246 1.84 8.32 13.25
N LEU A 247 3.13 8.67 13.19
CA LEU A 247 4.15 8.17 14.11
C LEU A 247 3.84 8.56 15.56
N ASN A 248 3.43 9.80 15.80
CA ASN A 248 3.01 10.28 17.11
C ASN A 248 1.78 9.54 17.65
N ASN A 249 0.82 9.20 16.78
CA ASN A 249 -0.32 8.38 17.17
C ASN A 249 0.12 6.94 17.50
N ILE A 250 1.01 6.32 16.72
CA ILE A 250 1.58 4.99 17.02
C ILE A 250 2.26 4.99 18.39
N LEU A 251 3.15 5.96 18.64
CA LEU A 251 3.86 6.09 19.92
C LEU A 251 2.89 6.29 21.09
N PHE A 252 1.86 7.10 20.90
CA PHE A 252 0.81 7.32 21.89
C PHE A 252 -0.01 6.07 22.19
N GLN A 253 -0.48 5.33 21.18
CA GLN A 253 -1.25 4.10 21.40
C GLN A 253 -0.38 3.01 22.05
N THR A 254 0.89 2.89 21.63
CA THR A 254 1.91 1.99 22.21
C THR A 254 2.12 2.31 23.70
N TRP A 255 2.25 3.59 24.05
CA TRP A 255 2.33 4.03 25.44
C TRP A 255 1.07 3.66 26.23
N ARG A 256 -0.12 3.91 25.70
CA ARG A 256 -1.40 3.52 26.34
C ARG A 256 -1.59 2.01 26.49
N ALA A 257 -0.97 1.22 25.62
CA ALA A 257 -0.96 -0.23 25.73
C ALA A 257 -0.07 -0.72 26.89
N GLY A 258 0.69 0.18 27.52
CA GLY A 258 1.57 -0.12 28.66
C GLY A 258 2.94 -0.66 28.26
N LEU A 259 3.32 -0.51 27.00
CA LEU A 259 4.60 -1.05 26.50
C LEU A 259 5.83 -0.34 27.08
N LEU A 260 5.65 0.84 27.66
CA LEU A 260 6.68 1.59 28.39
C LEU A 260 6.52 1.50 29.91
N GLN A 261 5.80 0.48 30.37
CA GLN A 261 5.71 0.10 31.78
C GLN A 261 6.41 -1.25 31.96
N LEU A 262 7.69 -1.19 32.34
CA LEU A 262 8.52 -2.37 32.51
C LEU A 262 8.75 -2.62 34.00
N ASP A 263 8.73 -3.89 34.36
CA ASP A 263 9.04 -4.35 35.71
C ASP A 263 10.04 -5.50 35.58
N LEU A 264 11.32 -5.17 35.68
CA LEU A 264 12.44 -6.10 35.47
C LEU A 264 12.98 -6.54 36.82
N ASP A 265 12.91 -7.83 37.13
CA ASP A 265 13.42 -8.41 38.37
C ASP A 265 14.54 -9.41 38.07
N SER A 266 15.74 -9.14 38.60
CA SER A 266 16.89 -10.02 38.40
C SER A 266 16.72 -11.37 39.09
N ALA A 267 15.85 -11.49 40.10
CA ALA A 267 15.52 -12.76 40.74
C ALA A 267 14.61 -13.64 39.87
N ARG A 268 13.79 -13.02 39.01
CA ARG A 268 12.98 -13.73 38.00
C ARG A 268 13.79 -14.04 36.73
N GLY A 269 14.93 -13.39 36.57
CA GLY A 269 15.80 -13.51 35.39
C GLY A 269 15.44 -12.55 34.26
N ASP A 270 14.66 -11.49 34.55
CA ASP A 270 14.22 -10.52 33.54
C ASP A 270 15.35 -9.56 33.14
N ILE A 271 16.31 -9.34 34.04
CA ILE A 271 17.50 -8.53 33.83
C ILE A 271 18.72 -9.22 34.46
N ASP A 272 19.87 -9.13 33.80
CA ASP A 272 21.13 -9.64 34.37
C ASP A 272 21.54 -8.76 35.55
N ALA A 273 21.65 -9.37 36.75
CA ALA A 273 22.05 -8.68 37.97
C ALA A 273 23.43 -8.00 37.86
N THR A 274 24.29 -8.47 36.95
CA THR A 274 25.60 -7.85 36.71
C THR A 274 25.49 -6.45 36.12
N LEU A 275 24.42 -6.14 35.38
CA LEU A 275 24.15 -4.79 34.85
C LEU A 275 23.88 -3.77 35.97
N LEU A 276 23.44 -4.25 37.14
CA LEU A 276 23.12 -3.41 38.31
C LEU A 276 24.25 -3.43 39.35
N THR A 277 25.30 -4.22 39.14
CA THR A 277 26.49 -4.23 40.02
C THR A 277 27.19 -2.87 40.11
N PRO A 278 27.34 -2.08 39.02
CA PRO A 278 27.88 -0.72 39.11
C PRO A 278 27.04 0.21 40.00
N LEU A 279 25.74 -0.08 40.14
CA LEU A 279 24.82 0.63 41.03
C LEU A 279 24.92 0.15 42.49
N GLY A 280 25.80 -0.81 42.78
CA GLY A 280 26.04 -1.32 44.13
C GLY A 280 25.14 -2.50 44.52
N ALA A 281 24.42 -3.11 43.56
CA ALA A 281 23.64 -4.32 43.80
C ALA A 281 24.55 -5.49 44.20
N ARG A 282 24.21 -6.19 45.28
CA ARG A 282 24.94 -7.39 45.78
C ARG A 282 24.20 -8.71 45.51
N GLY A 283 23.05 -8.67 44.87
CA GLY A 283 22.16 -9.82 44.70
C GLY A 283 20.97 -9.50 43.83
N ALA A 284 19.77 -9.87 44.30
CA ALA A 284 18.52 -9.52 43.64
C ALA A 284 18.37 -7.99 43.56
N ALA A 285 17.93 -7.51 42.40
CA ALA A 285 17.64 -6.11 42.16
C ALA A 285 16.47 -6.00 41.18
N ARG A 286 15.73 -4.91 41.30
CA ARG A 286 14.52 -4.67 40.53
C ARG A 286 14.59 -3.29 39.87
N VAL A 287 14.18 -3.20 38.62
CA VAL A 287 14.08 -1.95 37.87
C VAL A 287 12.66 -1.82 37.37
N GLN A 288 11.97 -0.78 37.83
CA GLN A 288 10.65 -0.41 37.34
C GLN A 288 10.79 0.83 36.49
N VAL A 289 10.26 0.77 35.27
CA VAL A 289 10.26 1.87 34.32
C VAL A 289 8.81 2.23 34.03
N ASN A 290 8.46 3.51 34.11
CA ASN A 290 7.13 4.01 33.82
C ASN A 290 7.22 5.35 33.11
N ALA A 291 6.84 5.38 31.82
CA ALA A 291 6.69 6.63 31.10
C ALA A 291 5.43 7.38 31.57
N ALA A 292 5.60 8.54 32.21
CA ALA A 292 4.47 9.35 32.68
C ALA A 292 3.69 10.00 31.53
N VAL A 293 4.39 10.27 30.42
CA VAL A 293 3.84 10.88 29.20
C VAL A 293 4.22 10.04 27.97
N PRO A 294 3.42 10.09 26.89
CA PRO A 294 3.75 9.39 25.65
C PRO A 294 5.05 9.93 25.04
N PRO A 295 5.90 9.07 24.45
CA PRO A 295 6.95 9.54 23.55
C PRO A 295 6.36 10.31 22.39
N VAL A 296 7.13 11.27 21.89
CA VAL A 296 6.75 12.07 20.74
C VAL A 296 7.89 12.14 19.74
N MET A 297 7.56 12.02 18.47
CA MET A 297 8.42 12.33 17.35
C MET A 297 8.40 13.85 17.14
N ILE A 298 9.59 14.43 17.09
CA ILE A 298 9.83 15.85 16.87
C ILE A 298 10.92 16.04 15.82
N GLU A 299 10.92 17.21 15.18
CA GLU A 299 12.04 17.62 14.34
C GLU A 299 13.02 18.49 15.14
N ARG A 300 14.32 18.18 15.04
CA ARG A 300 15.40 19.03 15.56
C ARG A 300 16.54 19.06 14.55
N ASN A 301 16.96 20.26 14.14
CA ASN A 301 18.04 20.45 13.18
C ASN A 301 17.84 19.65 11.86
N ASN A 302 16.61 19.65 11.31
CA ASN A 302 16.23 18.90 10.11
C ASN A 302 16.36 17.37 10.23
N SER A 303 16.44 16.84 11.45
CA SER A 303 16.47 15.40 11.72
C SER A 303 15.26 15.02 12.55
N ALA A 304 14.68 13.85 12.23
CA ALA A 304 13.65 13.24 13.07
C ALA A 304 14.28 12.78 14.38
N MET A 305 13.63 13.07 15.50
CA MET A 305 14.02 12.57 16.80
C MET A 305 12.81 12.04 17.56
N VAL A 306 13.02 10.97 18.32
CA VAL A 306 12.08 10.55 19.36
C VAL A 306 12.48 11.21 20.67
N GLN A 307 11.56 11.97 21.25
CA GLN A 307 11.67 12.53 22.59
C GLN A 307 10.85 11.68 23.57
N VAL A 308 11.52 11.16 24.59
CA VAL A 308 10.90 10.49 25.73
C VAL A 308 11.12 11.39 26.95
N THR A 309 10.07 11.99 27.48
CA THR A 309 10.13 12.84 28.68
C THR A 309 9.51 12.13 29.88
N GLU A 310 9.99 12.47 31.07
CA GLU A 310 9.48 11.95 32.35
C GLU A 310 9.38 10.41 32.37
N LEU A 311 10.41 9.73 31.87
CA LEU A 311 10.57 8.30 32.06
C LEU A 311 11.00 8.07 33.52
N LEU A 312 10.04 7.68 34.35
CA LEU A 312 10.27 7.43 35.77
C LEU A 312 10.93 6.08 35.93
N VAL A 313 12.11 6.04 36.56
CA VAL A 313 12.85 4.81 36.81
C VAL A 313 13.04 4.65 38.31
N HIS A 314 12.49 3.57 38.85
CA HIS A 314 12.70 3.16 40.24
C HIS A 314 13.61 1.93 40.25
N ILE A 315 14.71 2.01 40.98
CA ILE A 315 15.69 0.92 41.10
C ILE A 315 15.76 0.50 42.55
N GLU A 316 15.46 -0.77 42.82
CA GLU A 316 15.63 -1.39 44.14
C GLU A 316 16.89 -2.27 44.13
N THR A 317 17.78 -2.03 45.08
CA THR A 317 18.99 -2.83 45.33
C THR A 317 19.07 -3.29 46.78
N PRO A 318 18.21 -4.23 47.23
CA PRO A 318 18.18 -4.68 48.62
C PRO A 318 19.56 -5.10 49.15
N GLY A 319 19.99 -4.50 50.26
CA GLY A 319 21.32 -4.76 50.86
C GLY A 319 22.50 -4.29 50.01
N GLY A 320 22.27 -3.38 49.06
CA GLY A 320 23.27 -2.79 48.19
C GLY A 320 24.32 -1.96 48.96
N GLU A 321 25.49 -1.78 48.33
CA GLU A 321 26.61 -1.05 48.95
C GLU A 321 26.40 0.47 48.97
N LYS A 322 25.64 0.97 48.00
CA LYS A 322 25.40 2.39 47.82
C LYS A 322 24.12 2.84 48.53
N GLY A 323 23.08 2.01 48.50
CA GLY A 323 21.83 2.16 49.23
C GLY A 323 20.82 1.10 48.78
N GLU A 324 19.57 1.21 49.20
CA GLU A 324 18.51 0.25 48.87
C GLU A 324 17.62 0.70 47.72
N PHE A 325 17.50 2.00 47.44
CA PHE A 325 16.66 2.48 46.33
C PHE A 325 17.15 3.77 45.66
N LEU A 326 16.64 3.99 44.45
CA LEU A 326 16.92 5.17 43.65
C LEU A 326 15.73 5.47 42.73
N ASP A 327 15.23 6.71 42.83
CA ASP A 327 14.16 7.24 41.98
C ASP A 327 14.71 8.30 41.02
N LEU A 328 14.48 8.08 39.74
CA LEU A 328 14.97 8.92 38.66
C LEU A 328 13.84 9.39 37.76
N ALA A 329 13.98 10.59 37.23
CA ALA A 329 13.27 11.02 36.04
C ALA A 329 14.28 11.16 34.90
N VAL A 330 14.06 10.40 33.83
CA VAL A 330 14.92 10.39 32.64
C VAL A 330 14.20 11.12 31.51
N THR A 331 14.92 11.98 30.81
CA THR A 331 14.52 12.52 29.51
C THR A 331 15.54 12.07 28.48
N ALA A 332 15.10 11.45 27.40
CA ALA A 332 15.95 11.00 26.32
C ALA A 332 15.52 11.63 24.99
N TYR A 333 16.49 12.05 24.20
CA TYR A 333 16.31 12.47 22.82
C TYR A 333 17.11 11.51 21.94
N VAL A 334 16.44 10.87 21.00
CA VAL A 334 17.04 9.81 20.18
C VAL A 334 16.88 10.20 18.73
N ASP A 335 17.98 10.35 17.99
CA ASP A 335 17.87 10.53 16.54
C ASP A 335 17.21 9.28 15.93
N LEU A 336 16.22 9.52 15.07
CA LEU A 336 15.42 8.49 14.43
C LEU A 336 15.77 8.44 12.95
N ASP A 337 16.34 7.32 12.52
CA ASP A 337 16.51 7.00 11.12
C ASP A 337 15.38 6.07 10.67
N LEU A 338 14.78 6.38 9.53
CA LEU A 338 13.72 5.59 8.93
C LEU A 338 14.30 4.86 7.72
N VAL A 339 14.23 3.54 7.73
CA VAL A 339 14.81 2.70 6.67
C VAL A 339 13.74 1.71 6.21
N VAL A 340 13.60 1.53 4.91
CA VAL A 340 12.74 0.48 4.35
C VAL A 340 13.61 -0.69 3.95
N GLU A 341 13.33 -1.86 4.52
CA GLU A 341 14.01 -3.11 4.19
C GLU A 341 12.99 -4.25 4.07
N ASN A 342 13.04 -4.99 2.97
CA ASN A 342 12.12 -6.10 2.66
C ASN A 342 10.63 -5.73 2.78
N GLY A 343 10.23 -4.53 2.34
CA GLY A 343 8.82 -4.10 2.40
C GLY A 343 8.36 -3.62 3.78
N VAL A 344 9.28 -3.41 4.71
CA VAL A 344 8.99 -2.99 6.08
C VAL A 344 9.72 -1.69 6.39
N LEU A 345 8.97 -0.69 6.82
CA LEU A 345 9.51 0.53 7.41
C LEU A 345 9.98 0.23 8.84
N LYS A 346 11.29 0.33 9.05
CA LYS A 346 11.96 0.13 10.32
C LYS A 346 12.35 1.46 10.95
N LEU A 347 12.10 1.58 12.24
CA LEU A 347 12.54 2.70 13.06
C LEU A 347 13.89 2.37 13.66
N SER A 348 14.97 2.92 13.10
CA SER A 348 16.31 2.76 13.66
C SER A 348 16.61 3.90 14.63
N LEU A 349 16.85 3.53 15.88
CA LEU A 349 17.17 4.48 16.94
C LEU A 349 18.68 4.58 17.10
N ASN A 350 19.21 5.79 16.95
CA ASN A 350 20.62 6.10 17.20
C ASN A 350 20.92 6.21 18.70
N GLN A 351 22.16 6.62 19.02
CA GLN A 351 22.56 6.82 20.41
C GLN A 351 21.75 7.95 21.06
N PRO A 352 21.09 7.72 22.21
CA PRO A 352 20.27 8.73 22.86
C PRO A 352 21.11 9.81 23.58
N GLU A 353 20.69 11.07 23.48
CA GLU A 353 21.07 12.14 24.40
C GLU A 353 20.20 12.04 25.65
N VAL A 354 20.80 11.67 26.78
CA VAL A 354 20.08 11.41 28.04
C VAL A 354 20.33 12.51 29.05
N LEU A 355 19.25 12.99 29.66
CA LEU A 355 19.25 13.85 30.84
C LEU A 355 18.63 13.07 32.01
N VAL A 356 19.38 12.93 33.10
CA VAL A 356 18.95 12.21 34.31
C VAL A 356 18.77 13.19 35.45
N ASP A 357 17.59 13.18 36.08
CA ASP A 357 17.30 13.91 37.31
C ASP A 357 17.04 12.92 38.45
N VAL A 358 17.81 13.03 39.52
CA VAL A 358 17.62 12.20 40.72
C VAL A 358 16.51 12.83 41.55
N ARG A 359 15.40 12.12 41.70
CA ARG A 359 14.24 12.59 42.46
C ARG A 359 14.35 12.26 43.94
N ASP A 360 14.78 11.03 44.25
CA ASP A 360 14.99 10.55 45.60
C ASP A 360 16.04 9.43 45.61
N SER A 361 16.78 9.32 46.71
CA SER A 361 17.76 8.25 46.90
C SER A 361 18.21 8.16 48.35
N ASP A 362 18.43 6.94 48.84
CA ASP A 362 19.09 6.69 50.12
C ASP A 362 20.61 6.52 50.00
N TRP A 363 21.20 6.79 48.83
CA TRP A 363 22.62 6.48 48.57
C TRP A 363 23.63 7.40 49.27
N GLY A 364 23.16 8.45 49.94
CA GLY A 364 24.00 9.39 50.69
C GLY A 364 25.01 10.17 49.84
N LEU A 365 24.86 10.17 48.51
CA LEU A 365 25.66 10.94 47.56
C LEU A 365 24.97 12.27 47.24
N ALA A 366 25.76 13.29 46.90
CA ALA A 366 25.20 14.54 46.39
C ALA A 366 24.69 14.36 44.95
N ASP A 367 23.50 14.89 44.67
CA ASP A 367 22.73 14.67 43.43
C ASP A 367 23.57 14.80 42.16
N ASN A 368 24.37 15.85 42.02
CA ASN A 368 25.19 16.09 40.82
C ASN A 368 26.23 14.99 40.54
N THR A 369 26.75 14.33 41.58
CA THR A 369 27.72 13.22 41.41
C THR A 369 27.02 11.94 40.99
N LEU A 370 25.81 11.75 41.51
CA LEU A 370 24.98 10.59 41.22
C LEU A 370 24.42 10.67 39.79
N THR A 371 23.95 11.83 39.34
CA THR A 371 23.50 12.07 37.97
C THR A 371 24.55 11.68 36.92
N ASN A 372 25.81 12.12 37.08
CA ASN A 372 26.87 11.80 36.11
C ASN A 372 27.18 10.30 36.09
N LEU A 373 27.23 9.66 37.25
CA LEU A 373 27.45 8.22 37.33
C LEU A 373 26.31 7.44 36.64
N LEU A 374 25.07 7.86 36.86
CA LEU A 374 23.90 7.19 36.31
C LEU A 374 23.77 7.37 34.80
N ALA A 375 24.10 8.55 34.28
CA ALA A 375 24.14 8.79 32.84
C ALA A 375 25.11 7.85 32.11
N GLU A 376 26.21 7.44 32.77
CA GLU A 376 27.19 6.51 32.20
C GLU A 376 26.85 5.02 32.43
N GLN A 377 26.09 4.70 33.47
CA GLN A 377 25.93 3.31 33.94
C GLN A 377 24.53 2.73 33.72
N LEU A 378 23.51 3.55 33.48
CA LEU A 378 22.18 3.03 33.22
C LEU A 378 22.08 2.49 31.79
N PRO A 379 21.55 1.27 31.58
CA PRO A 379 21.36 0.68 30.26
C PRO A 379 20.15 1.30 29.53
N ILE A 380 20.11 2.63 29.44
CA ILE A 380 18.99 3.37 28.83
C ILE A 380 18.84 3.01 27.36
N ASP A 381 19.97 2.81 26.67
CA ASP A 381 19.98 2.30 25.29
C ASP A 381 19.17 1.00 25.18
N THR A 382 19.34 0.07 26.14
CA THR A 382 18.60 -1.21 26.13
C THR A 382 17.10 -1.02 26.35
N LEU A 383 16.71 -0.07 27.20
CA LEU A 383 15.30 0.24 27.44
C LEU A 383 14.66 0.91 26.22
N LEU A 384 15.40 1.80 25.54
CA LEU A 384 14.94 2.50 24.35
C LEU A 384 14.98 1.62 23.10
N LEU A 385 15.85 0.60 23.03
CA LEU A 385 15.88 -0.35 21.91
C LEU A 385 14.53 -1.03 21.65
N LEU A 386 13.67 -1.15 22.66
CA LEU A 386 12.32 -1.69 22.50
C LEU A 386 11.43 -0.80 21.61
N LEU A 387 11.64 0.52 21.61
CA LEU A 387 10.95 1.44 20.70
C LEU A 387 11.45 1.30 19.26
N GLY A 388 12.70 0.87 19.06
CA GLY A 388 13.28 0.62 17.74
C GLY A 388 12.87 -0.72 17.11
N GLN A 389 12.12 -1.56 17.85
CA GLN A 389 11.58 -2.82 17.31
C GLN A 389 10.23 -2.64 16.61
N ILE A 390 9.76 -1.40 16.48
CA ILE A 390 8.52 -1.12 15.74
C ILE A 390 8.82 -1.28 14.25
N GLU A 391 8.17 -2.27 13.66
CA GLU A 391 8.22 -2.60 12.24
C GLU A 391 6.84 -2.38 11.63
N LEU A 392 6.79 -1.58 10.56
CA LEU A 392 5.54 -1.24 9.87
C LEU A 392 5.62 -1.77 8.44
N PRO A 393 4.92 -2.87 8.08
CA PRO A 393 4.81 -3.29 6.69
C PRO A 393 4.26 -2.14 5.84
N LEU A 394 4.91 -1.91 4.71
CA LEU A 394 4.44 -0.96 3.71
C LEU A 394 3.36 -1.61 2.85
N PRO A 395 2.32 -0.87 2.44
CA PRO A 395 1.31 -1.39 1.54
C PRO A 395 1.94 -1.74 0.18
N SER A 396 1.44 -2.82 -0.44
CA SER A 396 1.74 -3.13 -1.84
C SER A 396 0.55 -2.74 -2.70
N VAL A 397 0.79 -2.09 -3.85
CA VAL A 397 -0.26 -1.66 -4.78
C VAL A 397 -0.15 -2.47 -6.04
N ALA A 398 -1.19 -3.25 -6.36
CA ALA A 398 -1.23 -4.09 -7.58
C ALA A 398 0.02 -4.99 -7.76
N GLY A 399 0.58 -5.49 -6.65
CA GLY A 399 1.80 -6.31 -6.65
C GLY A 399 3.12 -5.53 -6.68
N ILE A 400 3.07 -4.19 -6.77
CA ILE A 400 4.21 -3.31 -6.62
C ILE A 400 4.44 -3.05 -5.14
N SER A 401 5.66 -3.26 -4.66
CA SER A 401 6.04 -3.00 -3.27
C SER A 401 7.38 -2.27 -3.21
N ILE A 402 7.50 -1.35 -2.25
CA ILE A 402 8.77 -0.71 -1.93
C ILE A 402 9.57 -1.72 -1.11
N THR A 403 10.51 -2.42 -1.74
CA THR A 403 11.31 -3.45 -1.06
C THR A 403 12.42 -2.82 -0.23
N ASP A 404 13.22 -1.95 -0.84
CA ASP A 404 14.31 -1.23 -0.19
C ASP A 404 14.28 0.25 -0.61
N ALA A 405 14.29 1.16 0.36
CA ALA A 405 14.26 2.60 0.11
C ALA A 405 14.89 3.38 1.26
N VAL A 406 15.40 4.58 0.94
CA VAL A 406 15.88 5.55 1.92
C VAL A 406 14.76 6.53 2.22
N ALA A 407 14.47 6.71 3.50
CA ALA A 407 13.54 7.74 3.94
C ALA A 407 14.29 9.06 4.20
N PHE A 408 13.68 10.19 3.86
CA PHE A 408 14.22 11.52 4.12
C PHE A 408 13.13 12.46 4.62
N ARG A 409 13.55 13.46 5.40
CA ARG A 409 12.64 14.53 5.83
C ARG A 409 12.35 15.45 4.66
N ASP A 410 11.08 15.76 4.48
CA ASP A 410 10.67 16.75 3.48
C ASP A 410 11.04 18.17 3.94
N ALA A 411 10.84 19.15 3.05
CA ALA A 411 11.13 20.55 3.37
C ALA A 411 10.14 21.16 4.37
N SER A 412 8.99 20.51 4.59
CA SER A 412 7.98 20.97 5.55
C SER A 412 8.38 20.66 6.99
N GLY A 413 9.21 19.63 7.19
CA GLY A 413 9.65 19.22 8.51
C GLY A 413 8.55 18.53 9.30
N VAL A 414 7.44 18.14 8.67
CA VAL A 414 6.33 17.40 9.29
C VAL A 414 5.98 16.09 8.57
N HIS A 415 6.69 15.77 7.49
CA HIS A 415 6.58 14.48 6.83
C HIS A 415 7.94 13.82 6.58
N THR A 416 7.89 12.51 6.44
CA THR A 416 9.00 11.70 5.94
C THR A 416 8.61 11.12 4.59
N SER A 417 9.40 11.41 3.56
CA SER A 417 9.24 10.86 2.22
C SER A 417 10.12 9.63 2.04
N ILE A 418 9.58 8.64 1.33
CA ILE A 418 10.22 7.37 0.98
C ILE A 418 10.03 7.23 -0.52
N GLY A 419 11.11 7.01 -1.27
CA GLY A 419 11.05 6.86 -2.73
C GLY A 419 11.76 5.59 -3.20
N ALA A 420 11.20 4.94 -4.21
CA ALA A 420 11.82 3.82 -4.90
C ALA A 420 11.77 3.99 -6.42
N ASN A 421 12.87 3.61 -7.08
CA ASN A 421 12.97 3.49 -8.53
C ASN A 421 12.78 2.01 -8.86
N LEU A 422 11.81 1.69 -9.74
CA LEU A 422 11.32 0.33 -9.99
C LEU A 422 11.91 -0.32 -11.24
#